data_AF-A0A7X4JPX7-F1
#
_entry.id   AF-A0A7X4JPX7-F1
#
_cell.length_a   1.000
_cell.length_b   1.000
_cell.length_c   1.000
_cell.angle_alpha   90.00
_cell.angle_beta   90.00
_cell.angle_gamma   90.00
#
_symmetry.space_group_name_H-M   'P 1'
#
loop_
_entity.id
_entity.type
_entity.pdbx_description
1 polymer ?
#
loop_
_entity_poly.entity_id
_entity_poly.type
_entity_poly.pdbx_seq_one_letter_code
_entity_poly.pdbx_strand_id
1 'polypeptide(L)'
;MEYTVIFQVLQEWEGYVIEIGEDDFTARLLDLTAGSSHEEEEAVIPLSEISGEDFKHLRLGSIFRWIIGYEHSTSGAKQRVSHIVFRELPIVTKQDIAEAEEWAKKIAQVWSD
;
A
#
# COMPACT_ATOMS: atom_id res chain seq x y z
N MET A 1 -24.55 -12.51 13.40
CA MET A 1 -24.70 -12.98 12.00
C MET A 1 -23.52 -12.43 11.24
N GLU A 2 -22.57 -13.28 10.86
CA GLU A 2 -21.54 -12.88 9.91
C GLU A 2 -22.19 -12.81 8.53
N TYR A 3 -22.14 -11.64 7.91
CA TYR A 3 -22.58 -11.48 6.53
C TYR A 3 -21.37 -11.74 5.64
N THR A 4 -21.40 -12.82 4.86
CA THR A 4 -20.38 -13.04 3.83
C THR A 4 -20.58 -12.01 2.73
N VAL A 5 -19.66 -11.04 2.64
CA VAL A 5 -19.55 -10.14 1.49
C VAL A 5 -18.70 -10.86 0.45
N ILE A 6 -19.25 -11.06 -0.75
CA ILE A 6 -18.44 -11.52 -1.89
C ILE A 6 -17.81 -10.28 -2.49
N PHE A 7 -16.48 -10.23 -2.48
CA PHE A 7 -15.72 -9.15 -3.10
C PHE A 7 -15.09 -9.60 -4.41
N GLN A 8 -15.40 -8.90 -5.50
CA GLN A 8 -14.81 -9.13 -6.81
C GLN A 8 -13.87 -7.96 -7.14
N VAL A 9 -12.57 -8.24 -7.16
CA VAL A 9 -11.53 -7.26 -7.55
C VAL A 9 -11.70 -6.91 -9.04
N LEU A 10 -11.60 -5.61 -9.34
CA LEU A 10 -11.58 -5.08 -10.70
C LEU A 10 -10.20 -4.53 -11.05
N GLN A 11 -9.56 -3.86 -10.09
CA GLN A 11 -8.27 -3.25 -10.24
C GLN A 11 -7.58 -3.21 -8.88
N GLU A 12 -6.27 -3.38 -8.91
CA GLU A 12 -5.46 -3.46 -7.71
C GLU A 12 -4.05 -2.92 -7.95
N TRP A 13 -3.59 -2.09 -7.02
CA TRP A 13 -2.23 -1.59 -6.96
C TRP A 13 -1.58 -1.92 -5.62
N GLU A 14 -0.27 -2.14 -5.65
CA GLU A 14 0.58 -1.97 -4.47
C GLU A 14 1.21 -0.59 -4.52
N GLY A 15 1.06 0.17 -3.44
CA GLY A 15 1.57 1.52 -3.35
C GLY A 15 2.53 1.71 -2.18
N TYR A 16 3.40 2.71 -2.31
CA TYR A 16 4.17 3.23 -1.18
C TYR A 16 4.11 4.76 -1.11
N VAL A 17 4.04 5.27 0.12
CA VAL A 17 3.90 6.71 0.39
C VAL A 17 5.22 7.42 0.15
N ILE A 18 5.19 8.49 -0.67
CA ILE A 18 6.37 9.31 -0.98
C ILE A 18 6.29 10.74 -0.43
N GLU A 19 5.09 11.23 -0.11
CA GLU A 19 4.86 12.54 0.50
C GLU A 19 3.59 12.51 1.35
N ILE A 20 3.56 13.28 2.45
CA ILE A 20 2.37 13.44 3.31
C ILE A 20 2.10 14.94 3.48
N GLY A 21 0.93 15.38 3.04
CA GLY A 21 0.43 16.75 3.18
C GLY A 21 -0.46 16.92 4.41
N GLU A 22 -1.22 18.02 4.42
CA GLU A 22 -2.18 18.33 5.50
C GLU A 22 -3.42 17.44 5.43
N ASP A 23 -3.98 17.28 4.22
CA ASP A 23 -5.25 16.57 3.97
C ASP A 23 -5.13 15.42 2.97
N ASP A 24 -3.92 15.13 2.49
CA ASP A 24 -3.64 14.07 1.50
C ASP A 24 -2.24 13.47 1.67
N PHE A 25 -1.98 12.41 0.90
CA PHE A 25 -0.65 11.87 0.70
C PHE A 25 -0.42 11.51 -0.77
N THR A 26 0.83 11.59 -1.20
CA THR A 26 1.26 11.17 -2.54
C THR A 26 1.89 9.79 -2.47
N ALA A 27 1.56 8.91 -3.42
CA ALA A 27 2.10 7.56 -3.50
C ALA A 27 2.53 7.20 -4.92
N ARG A 28 3.56 6.34 -5.00
CA ARG A 28 3.92 5.61 -6.22
C ARG A 28 3.20 4.28 -6.24
N LEU A 29 2.72 3.87 -7.42
CA LEU A 29 1.83 2.72 -7.57
C LEU A 29 2.37 1.72 -8.59
N LEU A 30 2.32 0.44 -8.23
CA LEU A 30 2.59 -0.72 -9.06
C LEU A 30 1.25 -1.39 -9.40
N ASP A 31 0.87 -1.42 -10.68
CA ASP A 31 -0.37 -2.07 -11.13
C ASP A 31 -0.21 -3.60 -11.14
N LEU A 32 -0.95 -4.25 -10.23
CA LEU A 32 -0.91 -5.70 -10.08
C LEU A 32 -1.92 -6.43 -10.96
N THR A 33 -2.95 -5.72 -11.41
CA THR A 33 -3.93 -6.25 -12.35
C THR A 33 -3.33 -6.37 -13.75
N ALA A 34 -2.49 -5.42 -14.13
CA ALA A 34 -1.69 -5.47 -15.36
C ALA A 34 -0.48 -6.41 -15.26
N GLY A 35 -0.11 -6.84 -14.05
CA GLY A 35 1.10 -7.65 -13.82
C GLY A 35 2.38 -6.86 -14.05
N SER A 36 2.35 -5.55 -13.79
CA SER A 36 3.51 -4.67 -13.93
C SER A 36 4.61 -5.07 -12.95
N SER A 37 5.85 -4.76 -13.32
CA SER A 37 7.05 -5.03 -12.51
C SER A 37 7.70 -3.78 -11.94
N HIS A 38 7.23 -2.59 -12.34
CA HIS A 38 7.75 -1.30 -11.92
C HIS A 38 6.61 -0.32 -11.65
N GLU A 39 6.83 0.61 -10.72
CA GLU A 39 5.89 1.69 -10.43
C GLU A 39 5.88 2.75 -11.56
N GLU A 40 4.84 2.72 -12.38
CA GLU A 40 4.68 3.65 -13.51
C GLU A 40 3.74 4.82 -13.19
N GLU A 41 3.00 4.71 -12.07
CA GLU A 41 1.91 5.62 -11.72
C GLU A 41 2.18 6.37 -10.40
N GLU A 42 1.61 7.57 -10.30
CA GLU A 42 1.63 8.40 -9.09
C GLU A 42 0.21 8.91 -8.81
N ALA A 43 -0.20 8.90 -7.55
CA ALA A 43 -1.52 9.35 -7.13
C ALA A 43 -1.45 10.20 -5.86
N VAL A 44 -2.30 11.23 -5.80
CA VAL A 44 -2.60 12.01 -4.60
C VAL A 44 -3.91 11.49 -4.01
N ILE A 45 -3.87 11.04 -2.77
CA ILE A 45 -4.98 10.36 -2.10
C ILE A 45 -5.38 11.17 -0.86
N PRO A 46 -6.65 11.62 -0.76
CA PRO A 46 -7.14 12.30 0.43
C PRO A 46 -7.07 11.43 1.68
N LEU A 47 -6.69 12.00 2.82
CA LEU A 47 -6.68 11.31 4.11
C LEU A 47 -8.07 10.81 4.53
N SER A 48 -9.14 11.44 4.02
CA SER A 48 -10.52 11.00 4.24
C SER A 48 -10.88 9.66 3.59
N GLU A 49 -10.07 9.18 2.63
CA GLU A 49 -10.23 7.85 2.02
C GLU A 49 -9.62 6.73 2.87
N ILE A 50 -8.82 7.09 3.89
CA ILE A 50 -8.17 6.11 4.78
C ILE A 50 -9.08 5.81 5.96
N SER A 51 -9.21 4.53 6.31
CA SER A 51 -9.92 4.13 7.53
C SER A 51 -9.19 4.66 8.78
N GLY A 52 -9.92 4.95 9.85
CA GLY A 52 -9.30 5.42 11.09
C GLY A 52 -8.30 4.40 11.69
N GLU A 53 -8.49 3.11 11.41
CA GLU A 53 -7.54 2.07 11.81
C GLU A 53 -6.27 2.12 10.96
N ASP A 54 -6.39 2.27 9.64
CA ASP A 54 -5.26 2.33 8.72
C ASP A 54 -4.44 3.62 8.88
N PHE A 55 -5.08 4.71 9.30
CA PHE A 55 -4.42 6.00 9.49
C PHE A 55 -3.20 5.91 10.44
N LYS A 56 -3.24 5.01 11.44
CA LYS A 56 -2.12 4.80 12.40
C LYS A 56 -0.85 4.25 11.72
N HIS A 57 -0.99 3.70 10.52
CA HIS A 57 0.09 3.12 9.71
C HIS A 57 0.59 4.06 8.61
N LEU A 58 -0.04 5.22 8.41
CA LEU A 58 0.40 6.21 7.43
C LEU A 58 1.73 6.84 7.86
N ARG A 59 2.80 6.54 7.11
CA ARG A 59 4.15 7.12 7.25
C ARG A 59 4.82 7.12 5.88
N LEU A 60 5.83 7.98 5.71
CA LEU A 60 6.70 7.91 4.53
C LEU A 60 7.26 6.49 4.37
N GLY A 61 7.18 5.95 3.15
CA GLY A 61 7.60 4.59 2.81
C GLY A 61 6.62 3.48 3.24
N SER A 62 5.50 3.80 3.90
CA SER A 62 4.49 2.79 4.24
C SER A 62 3.92 2.17 2.97
N ILE A 63 3.79 0.84 2.97
CA ILE A 63 3.23 0.06 1.87
C ILE A 63 1.74 -0.15 2.12
N PHE A 64 0.93 -0.05 1.07
CA PHE A 64 -0.51 -0.31 1.12
C PHE A 64 -0.99 -1.03 -0.14
N ARG A 65 -2.18 -1.62 -0.06
CA ARG A 65 -2.95 -2.09 -1.21
C ARG A 65 -4.08 -1.12 -1.48
N TRP A 66 -4.20 -0.71 -2.74
CA TRP A 66 -5.37 0.02 -3.21
C TRP A 66 -6.17 -0.88 -4.14
N ILE A 67 -7.40 -1.18 -3.76
CA ILE A 67 -8.24 -2.17 -4.43
C ILE A 67 -9.57 -1.53 -4.80
N ILE A 68 -9.89 -1.55 -6.10
CA ILE A 68 -11.20 -1.18 -6.59
C ILE A 68 -11.94 -2.46 -6.97
N GLY A 69 -13.16 -2.63 -6.46
CA GLY A 69 -13.93 -3.84 -6.70
C GLY A 69 -15.43 -3.69 -6.49
N TYR A 70 -16.14 -4.80 -6.68
CA TYR A 70 -17.55 -4.91 -6.36
C TYR A 70 -17.77 -5.70 -5.08
N GLU A 71 -18.51 -5.11 -4.15
CA GLU A 71 -19.05 -5.80 -2.99
C GLU A 71 -20.49 -6.24 -3.26
N HIS A 72 -20.77 -7.50 -2.95
CA HIS A 72 -22.11 -8.07 -2.98
C HIS A 72 -22.59 -8.31 -1.55
N SER A 73 -23.65 -7.61 -1.18
CA SER A 73 -24.39 -7.91 0.04
C SER A 73 -25.23 -9.19 -0.14
N THR A 74 -25.55 -9.86 0.97
CA THR A 74 -26.42 -11.04 0.95
C THR A 74 -27.86 -10.72 0.51
N SER A 75 -28.27 -9.46 0.54
CA SER A 75 -29.56 -8.99 0.01
C SER A 75 -29.56 -8.76 -1.51
N GLY A 76 -28.42 -8.97 -2.17
CA GLY A 76 -28.26 -8.83 -3.62
C GLY A 76 -27.87 -7.42 -4.09
N ALA A 77 -27.73 -6.45 -3.17
CA ALA A 77 -27.20 -5.14 -3.54
C ALA A 77 -25.72 -5.27 -3.93
N LYS A 78 -25.37 -4.63 -5.07
CA LYS A 78 -24.02 -4.57 -5.62
C LYS A 78 -23.52 -3.13 -5.52
N GLN A 79 -22.34 -2.94 -4.93
CA GLN A 79 -21.72 -1.62 -4.78
C GLN A 79 -20.29 -1.65 -5.33
N ARG A 80 -19.87 -0.56 -5.97
CA ARG A 80 -18.46 -0.36 -6.33
C ARG A 80 -17.79 0.34 -5.16
N VAL A 81 -16.68 -0.21 -4.69
CA VAL A 81 -15.92 0.31 -3.54
C VAL A 81 -14.47 0.52 -3.93
N SER A 82 -13.81 1.40 -3.19
CA SER A 82 -12.39 1.69 -3.23
C SER A 82 -11.85 1.45 -1.82
N HIS A 83 -10.95 0.49 -1.67
CA HIS A 83 -10.36 0.12 -0.39
C HIS A 83 -8.87 0.43 -0.40
N ILE A 84 -8.41 1.10 0.65
CA ILE A 84 -6.98 1.34 0.91
C ILE A 84 -6.65 0.67 2.22
N VAL A 85 -5.78 -0.34 2.18
CA VAL A 85 -5.41 -1.15 3.34
C VAL A 85 -3.90 -1.09 3.51
N PHE A 86 -3.45 -0.57 4.64
CA PHE A 86 -2.02 -0.46 4.94
C PHE A 86 -1.48 -1.79 5.46
N ARG A 87 -0.25 -2.12 5.07
CA ARG A 87 0.43 -3.31 5.57
C ARG A 87 1.02 -3.02 6.95
N GLU A 88 0.73 -3.88 7.92
CA GLU A 88 1.52 -3.94 9.14
C GLU A 88 2.89 -4.53 8.78
N LEU A 89 3.90 -3.66 8.68
CA LEU A 89 5.28 -4.12 8.59
C LEU A 89 5.77 -4.52 9.98
N PRO A 90 6.64 -5.55 10.07
CA PRO A 90 7.29 -5.89 11.33
C PRO A 90 8.01 -4.67 11.90
N ILE A 91 8.05 -4.57 13.23
CA ILE A 91 8.80 -3.51 13.90
C ILE A 91 10.28 -3.65 13.51
N VAL A 92 10.80 -2.66 12.78
CA VAL A 92 12.23 -2.58 12.46
C VAL A 92 13.01 -2.31 13.74
N THR A 93 13.90 -3.23 14.09
CA THR A 93 14.77 -3.14 15.27
C THR A 93 16.09 -2.44 14.93
N LYS A 94 16.85 -2.06 15.95
CA LYS A 94 18.21 -1.53 15.76
C LYS A 94 19.14 -2.54 15.07
N GLN A 95 18.90 -3.83 15.28
CA GLN A 95 19.68 -4.88 14.65
C GLN A 95 19.37 -4.96 13.15
N ASP A 96 18.11 -4.88 12.75
CA ASP A 96 17.71 -4.87 11.34
C ASP A 96 18.37 -3.69 10.58
N ILE A 97 18.44 -2.52 11.21
CA ILE A 97 19.13 -1.34 10.64
C ILE A 97 20.63 -1.60 10.49
N ALA A 98 21.28 -2.16 11.51
CA ALA A 98 22.72 -2.44 11.46
C ALA A 98 23.07 -3.46 10.35
N GLU A 99 22.24 -4.50 10.21
CA GLU A 99 22.38 -5.51 9.15
C GLU A 99 22.16 -4.89 7.76
N ALA A 100 21.16 -4.01 7.61
CA ALA A 100 20.91 -3.28 6.36
C ALA A 100 22.08 -2.34 5.98
N GLU A 101 22.66 -1.62 6.94
CA GLU A 101 23.84 -0.78 6.71
C GLU A 101 25.07 -1.59 6.28
N GLU A 102 25.29 -2.75 6.90
CA GLU A 102 26.39 -3.64 6.54
C GLU A 102 26.20 -4.18 5.12
N TRP A 103 24.98 -4.59 4.77
CA TRP A 103 24.63 -5.02 3.42
C TRP A 103 24.83 -3.90 2.39
N ALA A 104 24.37 -2.69 2.68
CA ALA A 104 24.55 -1.53 1.81
C ALA A 104 26.04 -1.24 1.54
N LYS A 105 26.91 -1.32 2.56
CA LYS A 105 28.37 -1.18 2.40
C LYS A 105 28.96 -2.25 1.49
N LYS A 106 28.55 -3.52 1.66
CA LYS A 106 29.01 -4.64 0.82
C LYS A 106 28.61 -4.44 -0.64
N ILE A 107 27.37 -4.05 -0.90
CA ILE A 107 26.89 -3.81 -2.26
C ILE A 107 27.60 -2.60 -2.87
N ALA A 108 27.77 -1.50 -2.14
CA ALA A 108 28.48 -0.31 -2.64
C ALA A 108 29.93 -0.63 -3.07
N GLN A 109 30.62 -1.52 -2.35
CA GLN A 109 31.95 -1.99 -2.74
C GLN A 109 31.92 -2.78 -4.06
N VAL A 110 30.95 -3.67 -4.26
CA VAL A 110 30.82 -4.46 -5.51
C VAL A 110 30.60 -3.59 -6.75
N TRP A 111 29.94 -2.44 -6.60
CA TRP A 111 29.67 -1.52 -7.71
C TRP A 111 30.76 -0.46 -7.92
N SER A 112 31.77 -0.42 -7.04
CA SER A 112 32.90 0.52 -7.13
C SER A 112 34.16 -0.09 -7.78
N ASP A 113 34.12 -1.39 -8.11
CA ASP A 113 35.13 -2.14 -8.87
C ASP A 113 34.65 -2.39 -10.31
#